data_AF-A0A920C0F0-F1
#
_entry.id   AF-A0A920C0F0-F1
#
_cell.length_a   1.000
_cell.length_b   1.000
_cell.length_c   1.000
_cell.angle_alpha   90.00
_cell.angle_beta   90.00
_cell.angle_gamma   90.00
#
_symmetry.space_group_name_H-M   'P 1'
#
loop_
_entity.id
_entity.type
_entity.pdbx_description
1 polymer ?
#
loop_
_entity_poly.entity_id
_entity_poly.type
_entity_poly.pdbx_seq_one_letter_code
_entity_poly.pdbx_strand_id
1 'polypeptide(L)'
;MDAFFLDDQSRVGEIMITFREYIEQLEKELHHHSNRVEIVAEITAHIQEEISAENLTEKEAMAVIVNKLGSPQELAASFRNASLPTPPQVKVLFSLFNIGLFIVGIGITLAYHVGNLPFFHWIWVTLAQNSWWILIIYTAYWMLIGFQLGKEFGSKGKRLLTETVRLTLLPNLLFMAILFYGIIPMEWFHSFLTDPFLGACFVATILFYPISQAGFYLGRHQTI
;
A
#
# COMPACT_ATOMS: atom_id res chain seq x y z
N MET A 1 -48.23 37.18 24.66
CA MET A 1 -47.74 37.88 23.47
C MET A 1 -46.92 39.04 23.99
N ASP A 2 -45.59 39.04 24.06
CA ASP A 2 -44.61 38.22 23.37
C ASP A 2 -43.38 38.06 24.27
N ALA A 3 -43.04 36.81 24.57
CA ALA A 3 -41.74 36.40 25.08
C ALA A 3 -40.99 35.80 23.89
N PHE A 4 -40.29 36.61 23.10
CA PHE A 4 -39.45 36.08 22.02
C PHE A 4 -38.46 37.09 21.43
N PHE A 5 -37.73 37.88 22.21
CA PHE A 5 -36.59 38.60 21.63
C PHE A 5 -35.39 38.62 22.59
N LEU A 6 -34.50 37.66 22.30
CA LEU A 6 -33.03 37.74 22.40
C LEU A 6 -32.40 37.49 23.77
N ASP A 7 -32.66 36.29 24.30
CA ASP A 7 -31.65 35.46 24.95
C ASP A 7 -30.75 34.81 23.87
N ASP A 8 -29.93 35.63 23.20
CA ASP A 8 -28.95 35.17 22.20
C ASP A 8 -27.51 35.54 22.61
N GLN A 9 -27.27 35.69 23.91
CA GLN A 9 -25.93 35.85 24.49
C GLN A 9 -25.48 34.62 25.29
N SER A 10 -26.22 33.50 25.25
CA SER A 10 -26.00 32.35 26.13
C SER A 10 -25.62 31.03 25.43
N ARG A 11 -25.30 31.01 24.12
CA ARG A 11 -25.13 29.74 23.36
C ARG A 11 -23.87 29.58 22.52
N VAL A 12 -22.77 30.24 22.84
CA VAL A 12 -21.44 29.81 22.36
C VAL A 12 -20.51 29.70 23.56
N GLY A 13 -20.82 28.76 24.45
CA GLY A 13 -19.80 28.20 25.32
C GLY A 13 -18.84 27.42 24.43
N GLU A 14 -17.69 28.02 24.10
CA GLU A 14 -16.52 27.31 23.57
C GLU A 14 -16.22 26.13 24.50
N ILE A 15 -16.72 24.94 24.16
CA ILE A 15 -16.18 23.70 24.71
C ILE A 15 -14.84 23.53 24.01
N MET A 16 -13.81 24.19 24.55
CA MET A 16 -12.44 23.95 24.14
C MET A 16 -12.00 22.62 24.71
N ILE A 17 -12.03 21.64 23.83
CA ILE A 17 -11.51 20.31 24.00
C ILE A 17 -9.98 20.38 24.00
N THR A 18 -9.36 19.93 25.09
CA THR A 18 -7.90 19.79 25.20
C THR A 18 -7.38 18.69 24.28
N PHE A 19 -6.08 18.68 24.00
CA PHE A 19 -5.46 17.63 23.18
C PHE A 19 -5.78 16.23 23.72
N ARG A 20 -5.68 16.07 25.05
CA ARG A 20 -5.95 14.81 25.72
C ARG A 20 -7.41 14.38 25.56
N GLU A 21 -8.35 15.31 25.75
CA GLU A 21 -9.78 15.04 25.57
C GLU A 21 -10.13 14.71 24.12
N TYR A 22 -9.46 15.33 23.15
CA TYR A 22 -9.61 15.03 21.72
C TYR A 22 -9.24 13.59 21.40
N ILE A 23 -8.08 13.16 21.88
CA ILE A 23 -7.59 11.80 21.66
C ILE A 23 -8.43 10.77 22.41
N GLU A 24 -8.80 11.02 23.66
CA GLU A 24 -9.66 10.11 24.44
C GLU A 24 -11.05 9.95 23.79
N GLN A 25 -11.63 11.04 23.29
CA GLN A 25 -12.90 11.01 22.57
C GLN A 25 -12.75 10.26 21.24
N LEU A 26 -11.69 10.52 20.46
CA LEU A 26 -11.41 9.83 19.20
C LEU A 26 -11.23 8.33 19.40
N GLU A 27 -10.48 7.90 20.43
CA GLU A 27 -10.29 6.49 20.74
C GLU A 27 -11.62 5.80 21.09
N LYS A 28 -12.49 6.50 21.83
CA LYS A 28 -13.82 6.01 22.20
C LYS A 28 -14.71 5.84 20.97
N GLU A 29 -14.73 6.81 20.05
CA GLU A 29 -15.52 6.70 18.81
C GLU A 29 -14.98 5.58 17.89
N LEU A 30 -13.67 5.33 17.90
CA LEU A 30 -13.00 4.27 17.12
C LEU A 30 -12.98 2.89 17.81
N HIS A 31 -13.68 2.68 18.93
CA HIS A 31 -13.59 1.45 19.74
C HIS A 31 -13.84 0.12 18.97
N HIS A 32 -14.64 0.14 17.90
CA HIS A 32 -14.89 -1.03 17.04
C HIS A 32 -14.02 -1.08 15.77
N HIS A 33 -13.13 -0.12 15.56
CA HIS A 33 -12.30 -0.05 14.36
C HIS A 33 -11.05 -0.93 14.52
N SER A 34 -10.78 -1.82 13.57
CA SER A 34 -9.63 -2.75 13.61
C SER A 34 -8.29 -2.03 13.74
N ASN A 35 -8.19 -0.81 13.20
CA ASN A 35 -6.98 0.02 13.22
C ASN A 35 -7.02 1.14 14.28
N ARG A 36 -7.84 1.06 15.35
CA ARG A 36 -8.03 2.19 16.31
C ARG A 36 -6.70 2.74 16.85
N VAL A 37 -5.81 1.85 17.28
CA VAL A 37 -4.52 2.22 17.89
C VAL A 37 -3.66 2.97 16.89
N GLU A 38 -3.78 2.61 15.62
CA GLU A 38 -2.98 3.17 14.55
C GLU A 38 -3.46 4.55 14.14
N ILE A 39 -4.78 4.72 13.98
CA ILE A 39 -5.41 6.00 13.67
C ILE A 39 -5.12 7.00 14.79
N VAL A 40 -5.33 6.60 16.05
CA VAL A 40 -5.05 7.45 17.21
C VAL A 40 -3.58 7.89 17.26
N ALA A 41 -2.64 6.96 17.02
CA ALA A 41 -1.22 7.29 17.02
C ALA A 41 -0.81 8.24 15.88
N GLU A 42 -1.42 8.11 14.70
CA GLU A 42 -1.15 8.99 13.55
C GLU A 42 -1.69 10.39 13.77
N ILE A 43 -2.95 10.51 14.21
CA ILE A 43 -3.56 11.80 14.56
C ILE A 43 -2.79 12.47 15.70
N THR A 44 -2.36 11.71 16.70
CA THR A 44 -1.48 12.21 17.78
C THR A 44 -0.18 12.79 17.21
N ALA A 45 0.52 12.05 16.34
CA ALA A 45 1.78 12.51 15.76
C ALA A 45 1.59 13.77 14.91
N HIS A 46 0.52 13.83 14.11
CA HIS A 46 0.23 14.97 13.25
C HIS A 46 -0.11 16.23 14.07
N ILE A 47 -0.91 16.08 15.12
CA ILE A 47 -1.20 17.18 16.05
C ILE A 47 0.08 17.68 16.73
N GLN A 48 0.95 16.76 17.15
CA GLN A 48 2.21 17.10 17.80
C GLN A 48 3.18 17.85 16.86
N GLU A 49 3.22 17.45 15.58
CA GLU A 49 4.02 18.12 14.54
C GLU A 49 3.53 19.55 14.29
N GLU A 50 2.22 19.76 14.18
CA GLU A 50 1.62 21.09 13.99
C GLU A 50 1.85 22.01 15.21
N ILE A 51 1.70 21.49 16.43
CA ILE A 51 2.04 22.23 17.67
C ILE A 51 3.51 22.66 17.66
N SER A 52 4.41 21.78 17.20
CA SER A 52 5.85 22.02 17.20
C SER A 52 6.31 22.95 16.08
N ALA A 53 5.61 22.98 14.94
CA ALA A 53 5.98 23.79 13.78
C ALA A 53 5.65 25.29 13.96
N GLU A 54 4.59 25.62 14.69
CA GLU A 54 4.08 27.00 14.76
C GLU A 54 4.31 27.72 16.10
N ASN A 55 5.01 27.12 17.08
CA ASN A 55 5.19 27.69 18.44
C ASN A 55 3.86 28.12 19.09
N LEU A 56 2.75 27.49 18.69
CA LEU A 56 1.42 27.84 19.16
C LEU A 56 1.19 27.38 20.60
N THR A 57 0.36 28.12 21.30
CA THR A 57 -0.19 27.62 22.57
C THR A 57 -1.10 26.42 22.27
N GLU A 58 -1.22 25.47 23.21
CA GLU A 58 -2.10 24.29 23.06
C GLU A 58 -3.52 24.67 22.63
N LYS A 59 -4.00 25.81 23.13
CA LYS A 59 -5.31 26.39 22.82
C LYS A 59 -5.47 26.75 21.34
N GLU A 60 -4.48 27.45 20.79
CA GLU A 60 -4.48 27.88 19.38
C GLU A 60 -4.29 26.69 18.45
N ALA A 61 -3.40 25.76 18.81
CA ALA A 61 -3.19 24.54 18.07
C ALA A 61 -4.48 23.70 18.02
N MET A 62 -5.17 23.51 19.13
CA MET A 62 -6.43 22.76 19.14
C MET A 62 -7.54 23.42 18.30
N ALA A 63 -7.60 24.76 18.27
CA ALA A 63 -8.53 25.46 17.38
C ALA A 63 -8.20 25.21 15.89
N VAL A 64 -6.91 25.19 15.53
CA VAL A 64 -6.45 24.87 14.17
C VAL A 64 -6.76 23.40 13.83
N ILE A 65 -6.50 22.47 14.76
CA ILE A 65 -6.77 21.03 14.58
C ILE A 65 -8.26 20.78 14.38
N VAL A 66 -9.14 21.35 15.20
CA VAL A 66 -10.59 21.18 15.05
C VAL A 66 -11.09 21.80 13.74
N ASN A 67 -10.53 22.93 13.30
CA ASN A 67 -10.87 23.51 11.99
C ASN A 67 -10.37 22.67 10.80
N LYS A 68 -9.17 22.07 10.89
CA LYS A 68 -8.57 21.29 9.80
C LYS A 68 -9.14 19.87 9.72
N LEU A 69 -9.27 19.19 10.86
CA LEU A 69 -9.63 17.77 10.95
C LEU A 69 -11.09 17.51 11.36
N GLY A 70 -11.80 18.55 11.83
CA GLY A 70 -13.15 18.42 12.38
C GLY A 70 -13.17 17.96 13.83
N SER A 71 -14.38 17.77 14.37
CA SER A 71 -14.58 17.18 15.69
C SER A 71 -14.13 15.71 15.74
N PRO A 72 -13.77 15.15 16.92
CA PRO A 72 -13.40 13.74 17.04
C PRO A 72 -14.45 12.77 16.46
N GLN A 73 -15.74 13.12 16.56
CA GLN A 73 -16.85 12.35 16.02
C GLN A 73 -16.89 12.39 14.49
N GLU A 74 -16.72 13.57 13.89
CA GLU A 74 -16.67 13.73 12.43
C GLU A 74 -15.44 13.03 11.84
N LEU A 75 -14.30 13.16 12.52
CA LEU A 75 -13.07 12.48 12.14
C LEU A 75 -13.25 10.96 12.20
N ALA A 76 -13.78 10.42 13.29
CA ALA A 76 -14.09 8.99 13.42
C ALA A 76 -15.11 8.50 12.38
N ALA A 77 -16.11 9.33 12.04
CA ALA A 77 -17.08 9.01 11.00
C ALA A 77 -16.44 8.95 9.60
N SER A 78 -15.42 9.78 9.33
CA SER A 78 -14.67 9.73 8.07
C SER A 78 -13.93 8.39 7.90
N PHE A 79 -13.35 7.85 8.98
CA PHE A 79 -12.71 6.52 8.97
C PHE A 79 -13.71 5.36 8.88
N ARG A 80 -14.95 5.54 9.33
CA ARG A 80 -16.03 4.55 9.15
C ARG A 80 -16.42 4.38 7.69
N ASN A 81 -16.43 5.48 6.93
CA ASN A 81 -16.84 5.49 5.52
C ASN A 81 -15.67 5.20 4.56
N ALA A 82 -14.44 5.54 4.95
CA ALA A 82 -13.22 5.16 4.24
C ALA A 82 -12.75 3.78 4.73
N SER A 83 -13.44 2.72 4.32
CA SER A 83 -12.97 1.34 4.53
C SER A 83 -11.76 1.05 3.63
N LEU A 84 -10.61 1.68 3.93
CA LEU A 84 -9.35 1.36 3.27
C LEU A 84 -8.97 -0.09 3.63
N PRO A 85 -8.47 -0.89 2.67
CA PRO A 85 -7.99 -2.23 2.96
C PRO A 85 -6.97 -2.18 4.09
N THR A 86 -7.16 -3.01 5.11
CA THR A 86 -6.21 -3.03 6.23
C THR A 86 -4.83 -3.51 5.77
N PRO A 87 -3.73 -3.08 6.42
CA PRO A 87 -2.38 -3.51 6.01
C PRO A 87 -2.21 -5.04 5.85
N PRO A 88 -2.82 -5.90 6.69
CA PRO A 88 -2.82 -7.35 6.49
C PRO A 88 -3.57 -7.82 5.24
N GLN A 89 -4.70 -7.20 4.89
CA GLN A 89 -5.46 -7.55 3.69
C GLN A 89 -4.67 -7.22 2.42
N VAL A 90 -3.96 -6.08 2.41
CA VAL A 90 -3.10 -5.67 1.30
C VAL A 90 -1.95 -6.67 1.10
N LYS A 91 -1.30 -7.09 2.20
CA LYS A 91 -0.28 -8.17 2.18
C LYS A 91 -0.78 -9.46 1.55
N VAL A 92 -1.95 -9.92 1.97
CA VAL A 92 -2.55 -11.17 1.48
C VAL A 92 -2.89 -11.05 0.00
N LEU A 93 -3.51 -9.94 -0.41
CA LEU A 93 -3.89 -9.71 -1.80
C LEU A 93 -2.68 -9.74 -2.74
N PHE A 94 -1.59 -9.07 -2.36
CA PHE A 94 -0.36 -9.05 -3.16
C PHE A 94 0.32 -10.42 -3.24
N SER A 95 0.35 -11.14 -2.11
CA SER A 95 0.93 -12.48 -2.06
C SER A 95 0.14 -13.45 -2.96
N LEU A 96 -1.20 -13.40 -2.89
CA LEU A 96 -2.08 -14.22 -3.73
C LEU A 96 -1.93 -13.88 -5.22
N PHE A 97 -1.77 -12.61 -5.57
CA PHE A 97 -1.57 -12.21 -6.96
C PHE A 97 -0.29 -12.81 -7.54
N ASN A 98 0.84 -12.73 -6.82
CA ASN A 98 2.10 -13.30 -7.30
C ASN A 98 2.08 -14.83 -7.33
N ILE A 99 1.50 -15.48 -6.33
CA ILE A 99 1.30 -16.94 -6.34
C ILE A 99 0.43 -17.33 -7.53
N GLY A 100 -0.65 -16.58 -7.80
CA GLY A 100 -1.53 -16.79 -8.94
C GLY A 100 -0.77 -16.69 -10.28
N LEU A 101 0.05 -15.65 -10.46
CA LEU A 101 0.90 -15.52 -11.64
C LEU A 101 1.84 -16.72 -11.80
N PHE A 102 2.41 -17.20 -10.70
CA PHE A 102 3.31 -18.36 -10.71
C PHE A 102 2.57 -19.65 -11.12
N ILE A 103 1.40 -19.90 -10.54
CA ILE A 103 0.55 -21.05 -10.88
C ILE A 103 0.11 -20.99 -12.34
N VAL A 104 -0.33 -19.82 -12.83
CA VAL A 104 -0.71 -19.63 -14.23
C VAL A 104 0.49 -19.87 -15.15
N GLY A 105 1.66 -19.36 -14.80
CA GLY A 105 2.90 -19.58 -15.56
C GLY A 105 3.27 -21.06 -15.66
N ILE A 106 3.20 -21.80 -14.55
CA ILE A 106 3.40 -23.26 -14.53
C ILE A 106 2.37 -23.96 -15.41
N GLY A 107 1.09 -23.60 -15.26
CA GLY A 107 -0.01 -24.19 -16.02
C GLY A 107 0.16 -24.01 -17.53
N ILE A 108 0.51 -22.80 -17.98
CA ILE A 108 0.78 -22.49 -19.38
C ILE A 108 2.01 -23.27 -19.87
N THR A 109 3.07 -23.34 -19.08
CA THR A 109 4.30 -24.08 -19.44
C THR A 109 4.02 -25.56 -19.65
N LEU A 110 3.31 -26.19 -18.72
CA LEU A 110 2.93 -27.60 -18.82
C LEU A 110 1.97 -27.84 -19.99
N ALA A 111 0.97 -26.96 -20.17
CA ALA A 111 0.01 -27.08 -21.27
C ALA A 111 0.65 -26.92 -22.64
N TYR A 112 1.74 -26.14 -22.75
CA TYR A 112 2.51 -25.99 -23.99
C TYR A 112 3.37 -27.23 -24.29
N HIS A 113 4.08 -27.77 -23.29
CA HIS A 113 5.01 -28.89 -23.50
C HIS A 113 4.33 -30.26 -23.55
N VAL A 114 3.27 -30.44 -22.78
CA VAL A 114 2.55 -31.72 -22.66
C VAL A 114 1.28 -31.72 -23.50
N GLY A 115 0.67 -30.55 -23.71
CA GLY A 115 -0.55 -30.39 -24.49
C GLY A 115 -0.26 -30.03 -25.94
N ASN A 116 -0.86 -30.75 -26.89
CA ASN A 116 -0.75 -30.44 -28.32
C ASN A 116 -1.86 -29.47 -28.79
N LEU A 117 -2.24 -28.52 -27.91
CA LEU A 117 -3.37 -27.64 -28.13
C LEU A 117 -2.91 -26.30 -28.76
N PRO A 118 -3.46 -25.91 -29.93
CA PRO A 118 -2.99 -24.72 -30.66
C PRO A 118 -3.20 -23.41 -29.88
N PHE A 119 -4.19 -23.37 -28.99
CA PHE A 119 -4.45 -22.22 -28.11
C PHE A 119 -3.27 -21.91 -27.18
N PHE A 120 -2.72 -22.92 -26.51
CA PHE A 120 -1.58 -22.74 -25.61
C PHE A 120 -0.29 -22.44 -26.37
N HIS A 121 -0.14 -22.97 -27.59
CA HIS A 121 0.95 -22.60 -28.50
C HIS A 121 0.90 -21.11 -28.87
N TRP A 122 -0.27 -20.61 -29.25
CA TRP A 122 -0.44 -19.19 -29.58
C TRP A 122 -0.17 -18.27 -28.38
N ILE A 123 -0.69 -18.62 -27.19
CA ILE A 123 -0.39 -17.89 -25.94
C ILE A 123 1.10 -17.88 -25.67
N TRP A 124 1.76 -19.04 -25.73
CA TRP A 124 3.18 -19.18 -25.45
C TRP A 124 4.03 -18.32 -26.37
N VAL A 125 3.79 -18.39 -27.68
CA VAL A 125 4.53 -17.60 -28.68
C VAL A 125 4.29 -16.10 -28.49
N THR A 126 3.05 -15.70 -28.22
CA THR A 126 2.70 -14.28 -28.00
C THR A 126 3.40 -13.72 -26.77
N LEU A 127 3.35 -14.46 -25.66
CA LEU A 127 4.02 -14.05 -24.42
C LEU A 127 5.54 -14.02 -24.59
N ALA A 128 6.13 -15.02 -25.27
CA ALA A 128 7.55 -15.08 -25.58
C ALA A 128 8.02 -13.84 -26.37
N GLN A 129 7.28 -13.45 -27.40
CA GLN A 129 7.58 -12.25 -28.21
C GLN A 129 7.46 -10.94 -27.41
N ASN A 130 6.63 -10.91 -26.37
CA ASN A 130 6.37 -9.72 -25.55
C ASN A 130 7.06 -9.75 -24.19
N SER A 131 8.01 -10.66 -23.95
CA SER A 131 8.67 -10.86 -22.66
C SER A 131 9.26 -9.57 -22.07
N TRP A 132 9.84 -8.70 -22.90
CA TRP A 132 10.36 -7.39 -22.47
C TRP A 132 9.27 -6.44 -21.98
N TRP A 133 8.13 -6.38 -22.67
CA TRP A 133 6.99 -5.59 -22.23
C TRP A 133 6.42 -6.10 -20.91
N ILE A 134 6.35 -7.41 -20.74
CA ILE A 134 5.93 -8.04 -19.48
C ILE A 134 6.86 -7.60 -18.34
N LEU A 135 8.18 -7.62 -18.56
CA LEU A 135 9.16 -7.18 -17.56
C LEU A 135 8.98 -5.69 -17.20
N ILE A 136 8.80 -4.82 -18.19
CA ILE A 136 8.59 -3.37 -17.98
C ILE A 136 7.31 -3.13 -17.19
N ILE A 137 6.19 -3.76 -17.58
CA ILE A 137 4.90 -3.61 -16.89
C ILE A 137 5.01 -4.11 -15.45
N TYR A 138 5.66 -5.25 -15.23
CA TYR A 138 5.87 -5.81 -13.90
C TYR A 138 6.77 -4.91 -13.04
N THR A 139 7.77 -4.27 -13.63
CA THR A 139 8.61 -3.26 -12.96
C THR A 139 7.78 -2.04 -12.54
N ALA A 140 6.95 -1.52 -13.45
CA ALA A 140 6.06 -0.39 -13.18
C ALA A 140 5.04 -0.73 -12.09
N TYR A 141 4.50 -1.96 -12.11
CA TYR A 141 3.63 -2.47 -11.06
C TYR A 141 4.29 -2.42 -9.68
N TRP A 142 5.54 -2.84 -9.55
CA TRP A 142 6.29 -2.75 -8.28
C TRP A 142 6.49 -1.30 -7.80
N MET A 143 6.71 -0.37 -8.72
CA MET A 143 6.78 1.06 -8.40
C MET A 143 5.43 1.59 -7.90
N LEU A 144 4.33 1.26 -8.59
CA LEU A 144 2.97 1.67 -8.24
C LEU A 144 2.52 1.12 -6.89
N ILE A 145 2.88 -0.13 -6.57
CA ILE A 145 2.65 -0.70 -5.23
C ILE A 145 3.34 0.13 -4.17
N GLY A 146 4.63 0.42 -4.39
CA GLY A 146 5.40 1.28 -3.52
C GLY A 146 4.68 2.58 -3.25
N PHE A 147 4.30 3.26 -4.34
CA PHE A 147 3.57 4.51 -4.32
C PHE A 147 2.25 4.43 -3.53
N GLN A 148 1.40 3.47 -3.84
CA GLN A 148 0.11 3.32 -3.14
C GLN A 148 0.32 3.04 -1.65
N LEU A 149 1.28 2.18 -1.29
CA LEU A 149 1.59 1.89 0.10
C LEU A 149 2.17 3.09 0.86
N GLY A 150 2.97 3.92 0.18
CA GLY A 150 3.50 5.16 0.74
C GLY A 150 2.43 6.20 0.98
N LYS A 151 1.51 6.33 0.01
CA LYS A 151 0.37 7.25 0.07
C LYS A 151 -0.64 6.85 1.14
N GLU A 152 -0.99 5.55 1.24
CA GLU A 152 -2.06 5.06 2.12
C GLU A 152 -1.60 4.77 3.56
N PHE A 153 -0.34 4.36 3.78
CA PHE A 153 0.12 3.86 5.09
C PHE A 153 1.31 4.64 5.68
N GLY A 154 1.76 5.70 5.01
CA GLY A 154 2.81 6.60 5.52
C GLY A 154 4.04 5.86 6.08
N SER A 155 4.53 6.27 7.24
CA SER A 155 5.73 5.69 7.88
C SER A 155 5.60 4.18 8.21
N LYS A 156 4.39 3.68 8.48
CA LYS A 156 4.11 2.26 8.80
C LYS A 156 4.12 1.38 7.55
N GLY A 157 3.82 1.94 6.38
CA GLY A 157 3.86 1.25 5.10
C GLY A 157 5.26 0.74 4.72
N LYS A 158 6.34 1.30 5.28
CA LYS A 158 7.72 0.88 4.98
C LYS A 158 8.01 -0.57 5.44
N ARG A 159 7.55 -0.93 6.63
CA ARG A 159 7.68 -2.30 7.15
C ARG A 159 6.80 -3.26 6.35
N LEU A 160 5.57 -2.84 6.07
CA LEU A 160 4.63 -3.61 5.25
C LEU A 160 5.24 -3.90 3.87
N LEU A 161 5.74 -2.88 3.20
CA LEU A 161 6.40 -2.98 1.90
C LEU A 161 7.57 -3.95 1.96
N THR A 162 8.45 -3.83 2.95
CA THR A 162 9.64 -4.69 3.05
C THR A 162 9.27 -6.16 3.27
N GLU A 163 8.30 -6.45 4.14
CA GLU A 163 7.84 -7.82 4.38
C GLU A 163 7.12 -8.39 3.16
N THR A 164 6.21 -7.63 2.54
CA THR A 164 5.47 -8.06 1.34
C THR A 164 6.41 -8.30 0.16
N VAL A 165 7.28 -7.34 -0.15
CA VAL A 165 8.24 -7.44 -1.26
C VAL A 165 9.16 -8.63 -1.04
N ARG A 166 9.71 -8.82 0.16
CA ARG A 166 10.59 -9.97 0.45
C ARG A 166 9.87 -11.30 0.29
N LEU A 167 8.67 -11.44 0.89
CA LEU A 167 7.89 -12.69 0.80
C LEU A 167 7.52 -13.02 -0.65
N THR A 168 7.26 -12.00 -1.45
CA THR A 168 6.80 -12.13 -2.83
C THR A 168 7.94 -12.35 -3.83
N LEU A 169 9.09 -11.69 -3.62
CA LEU A 169 10.25 -11.84 -4.51
C LEU A 169 11.04 -13.11 -4.24
N LEU A 170 11.00 -13.64 -3.01
CA LEU A 170 11.78 -14.82 -2.63
C LEU A 170 11.46 -16.05 -3.51
N PRO A 171 10.20 -16.43 -3.77
CA PRO A 171 9.89 -17.52 -4.71
C PRO A 171 10.41 -17.27 -6.13
N ASN A 172 10.31 -16.03 -6.64
CA ASN A 172 10.80 -15.68 -7.97
C ASN A 172 12.34 -15.79 -8.07
N LEU A 173 13.07 -15.31 -7.06
CA LEU A 173 14.52 -15.46 -6.96
C LEU A 173 14.94 -16.93 -6.86
N LEU A 174 14.24 -17.73 -6.05
CA LEU A 174 14.49 -19.16 -5.94
C LEU A 174 14.25 -19.87 -7.27
N PHE A 175 13.18 -19.53 -7.98
CA PHE A 175 12.90 -20.10 -9.30
C PHE A 175 13.99 -19.76 -10.32
N MET A 176 14.43 -18.51 -10.39
CA MET A 176 15.54 -18.11 -11.25
C MET A 176 16.84 -18.82 -10.87
N ALA A 177 17.12 -19.00 -9.58
CA ALA A 177 18.28 -19.78 -9.12
C ALA A 177 18.20 -21.24 -9.57
N ILE A 178 17.04 -21.90 -9.43
CA ILE A 178 16.81 -23.28 -9.88
C ILE A 178 17.06 -23.42 -11.38
N LEU A 179 16.63 -22.45 -12.19
CA LEU A 179 16.93 -22.39 -13.62
C LEU A 179 18.43 -22.21 -13.90
N PHE A 180 19.10 -21.31 -13.18
CA PHE A 180 20.55 -21.09 -13.30
C PHE A 180 21.39 -22.32 -12.94
N TYR A 181 20.98 -23.08 -11.91
CA TYR A 181 21.64 -24.33 -11.52
C TYR A 181 21.32 -25.50 -12.45
N GLY A 182 20.49 -25.29 -13.50
CA GLY A 182 20.18 -26.30 -14.49
C GLY A 182 19.32 -27.46 -13.96
N ILE A 183 18.63 -27.27 -12.83
CA ILE A 183 17.73 -28.28 -12.26
C ILE A 183 16.53 -28.49 -13.20
N ILE A 184 16.10 -27.42 -13.88
CA ILE A 184 15.06 -27.45 -14.90
C ILE A 184 15.72 -27.20 -16.27
N PRO A 185 15.42 -28.01 -17.30
CA PRO A 185 16.02 -27.84 -18.62
C PRO A 185 15.65 -26.48 -19.23
N MET A 186 16.66 -25.64 -19.48
CA MET A 186 16.52 -24.32 -20.11
C MET A 186 15.84 -24.40 -21.49
N GLU A 187 15.93 -25.53 -22.17
CA GLU A 187 15.26 -25.79 -23.45
C GLU A 187 13.73 -25.59 -23.36
N TRP A 188 13.13 -25.86 -22.20
CA TRP A 188 11.69 -25.68 -22.00
C TRP A 188 11.28 -24.21 -22.06
N PHE A 189 12.21 -23.30 -21.83
CA PHE A 189 11.97 -21.86 -21.79
C PHE A 189 12.74 -21.11 -22.88
N HIS A 190 13.39 -21.79 -23.82
CA HIS A 190 14.29 -21.16 -24.79
C HIS A 190 13.61 -20.08 -25.67
N SER A 191 12.29 -20.15 -25.83
CA SER A 191 11.50 -19.10 -26.52
C SER A 191 11.33 -17.82 -25.69
N PHE A 192 11.37 -17.91 -24.36
CA PHE A 192 11.16 -16.82 -23.41
C PHE A 192 12.45 -16.32 -22.76
N LEU A 193 13.27 -17.25 -22.27
CA LEU A 193 14.44 -17.02 -21.44
C LEU A 193 15.70 -17.12 -22.29
N THR A 194 15.84 -16.20 -23.25
CA THR A 194 17.16 -15.95 -23.83
C THR A 194 18.13 -15.56 -22.72
N ASP A 195 19.39 -15.97 -22.80
CA ASP A 195 20.43 -15.62 -21.82
C ASP A 195 20.44 -14.13 -21.40
N PRO A 196 20.36 -13.14 -22.34
CA PRO A 196 20.29 -11.73 -21.94
C PRO A 196 18.99 -11.37 -21.20
N PHE A 197 17.86 -11.98 -21.55
CA PHE A 197 16.58 -11.72 -20.89
C PHE A 197 16.54 -12.30 -19.48
N LEU A 198 17.10 -13.50 -19.27
CA LEU A 198 17.21 -14.10 -17.94
C LEU A 198 18.07 -13.22 -17.01
N GLY A 199 19.21 -12.72 -17.50
CA GLY A 199 20.05 -11.77 -16.77
C GLY A 199 19.30 -10.48 -16.42
N ALA A 200 18.55 -9.92 -17.38
CA ALA A 200 17.74 -8.72 -17.16
C ALA A 200 16.64 -8.96 -16.10
N CYS A 201 15.97 -10.12 -16.13
CA CYS A 201 14.97 -10.50 -15.13
C CYS A 201 15.57 -10.63 -13.73
N PHE A 202 16.77 -11.23 -13.61
CA PHE A 202 17.46 -11.36 -12.33
C PHE A 202 17.83 -9.98 -11.76
N VAL A 203 18.43 -9.11 -12.57
CA VAL A 203 18.79 -7.74 -12.17
C VAL A 203 17.53 -6.94 -11.79
N ALA A 204 16.48 -7.01 -12.62
CA ALA A 204 15.21 -6.36 -12.33
C ALA A 204 14.61 -6.85 -11.00
N THR A 205 14.67 -8.16 -10.73
CA THR A 205 14.17 -8.74 -9.48
C THR A 205 14.90 -8.19 -8.24
N ILE A 206 16.22 -8.00 -8.34
CA ILE A 206 16.99 -7.32 -7.29
C ILE A 206 16.56 -5.85 -7.17
N LEU A 207 16.34 -5.17 -8.30
CA LEU A 207 15.94 -3.77 -8.35
C LEU A 207 14.48 -3.51 -7.97
N PHE A 208 13.60 -4.52 -7.93
CA PHE A 208 12.20 -4.31 -7.54
C PHE A 208 12.08 -3.76 -6.12
N TYR A 209 12.93 -4.18 -5.18
CA TYR A 209 12.92 -3.61 -3.83
C TYR A 209 13.25 -2.10 -3.82
N PRO A 210 14.39 -1.63 -4.36
CA PRO A 210 14.68 -0.19 -4.39
C PRO A 210 13.68 0.59 -5.26
N ILE A 211 13.17 0.02 -6.35
CA ILE A 211 12.15 0.65 -7.19
C ILE A 211 10.84 0.86 -6.40
N SER A 212 10.38 -0.16 -5.66
CA SER A 212 9.22 -0.01 -4.79
C SER A 212 9.48 0.98 -3.65
N GLN A 213 10.70 1.06 -3.12
CA GLN A 213 11.04 2.08 -2.12
C GLN A 213 10.99 3.50 -2.70
N ALA A 214 11.45 3.69 -3.95
CA ALA A 214 11.36 4.96 -4.64
C ALA A 214 9.90 5.38 -4.84
N GLY A 215 9.05 4.45 -5.31
CA GLY A 215 7.61 4.67 -5.39
C GLY A 215 7.00 5.05 -4.04
N PHE A 216 7.37 4.33 -2.98
CA PHE A 216 6.90 4.60 -1.61
C PHE A 216 7.26 5.99 -1.10
N TYR A 217 8.48 6.46 -1.38
CA TYR A 217 8.90 7.80 -1.00
C TYR A 217 8.09 8.88 -1.74
N LEU A 218 7.84 8.68 -3.05
CA LEU A 218 7.01 9.57 -3.86
C LEU A 218 5.55 9.60 -3.37
N GLY A 219 4.99 8.45 -3.03
CA GLY A 219 3.62 8.33 -2.52
C GLY A 219 3.44 9.03 -1.18
N ARG A 220 4.40 8.88 -0.27
CA ARG A 220 4.38 9.54 1.04
C ARG A 220 4.39 11.07 0.95
N HIS A 221 5.05 11.64 -0.04
CA HIS A 221 5.16 13.10 -0.19
C HIS A 221 3.93 13.76 -0.83
N GLN A 222 3.03 12.99 -1.44
CA GLN A 222 1.78 13.52 -2.03
C GLN A 222 0.60 13.52 -1.04
N THR A 223 0.77 13.00 0.17
CA THR A 223 -0.25 13.02 1.23
C THR A 223 -0.17 14.27 2.12
N ILE A 224 0.60 15.28 1.70
CA ILE A 224 0.73 16.61 2.34
C ILE A 224 -0.24 17.59 1.66
#